data_AF-A0A2S7ITL5-F1
#
_entry.id   AF-A0A2S7ITL5-F1
#
_cell.length_a   1.000
_cell.length_b   1.000
_cell.length_c   1.000
_cell.angle_alpha   90.00
_cell.angle_beta   90.00
_cell.angle_gamma   90.00
#
_symmetry.space_group_name_H-M   'P 1'
#
loop_
_entity.id
_entity.type
_entity.pdbx_description
1 polymer ?
#
loop_
_entity_poly.entity_id
_entity_poly.type
_entity_poly.pdbx_seq_one_letter_code
_entity_poly.pdbx_strand_id
1 'polypeptide(L)'
;MVPGRWSAQKANDWYAKQPWPVGANFTPSTAINQLEFWQADTWDPQTIDKELGWAEGIGMNVMRVFLHNLLWENDAEGLKKRMGEFLTIADKHKIKILFVLFDSCWNDDPKTGKQPEPKPGVHNSGWLRAPGTKRMFDSRTWGPLEAYTKGVIGAYANDKRILGWDLFNEPTNNGYNDAVMPLLIKSFEWARAAKPSQPITSGWWHDHPLSNGFMLANSDIITFHNYKSAEDLEKQILELQKLGRPMICTEYMARKHNSLFQTCLPIFKKYKVGAINWGLVAGKTNTYYAWDEPIPSGDEPKLWFHEVFRKDGSPYKAEEVQVIRELTKK
;
A
#
# COMPACT_ATOMS: atom_id res chain seq x y z
N MET A 1 19.99 -1.18 -14.94
CA MET A 1 18.81 -1.97 -14.56
C MET A 1 19.26 -3.14 -13.69
N VAL A 2 18.55 -3.42 -12.61
CA VAL A 2 18.77 -4.58 -11.75
C VAL A 2 18.35 -5.85 -12.52
N PRO A 3 19.22 -6.86 -12.65
CA PRO A 3 18.87 -8.11 -13.33
C PRO A 3 17.66 -8.82 -12.70
N GLY A 4 16.94 -9.61 -13.51
CA GLY A 4 15.84 -10.45 -13.02
C GLY A 4 14.44 -9.83 -13.11
N ARG A 5 14.30 -8.66 -13.74
CA ARG A 5 12.99 -8.12 -14.14
C ARG A 5 12.28 -9.11 -15.07
N TRP A 6 11.02 -9.38 -14.80
CA TRP A 6 10.18 -10.23 -15.65
C TRP A 6 10.05 -9.62 -17.04
N SER A 7 9.99 -10.47 -18.07
CA SER A 7 9.60 -10.02 -19.41
C SER A 7 8.18 -9.42 -19.39
N ALA A 8 7.89 -8.53 -20.34
CA ALA A 8 6.53 -7.99 -20.48
C ALA A 8 5.51 -9.11 -20.70
N GLN A 9 5.85 -10.14 -21.49
CA GLN A 9 4.99 -11.31 -21.69
C GLN A 9 4.65 -12.00 -20.36
N LYS A 10 5.67 -12.33 -19.54
CA LYS A 10 5.45 -12.99 -18.24
C LYS A 10 4.55 -12.14 -17.32
N ALA A 11 4.76 -10.82 -17.29
CA ALA A 11 3.93 -9.92 -16.49
C ALA A 11 2.47 -9.89 -16.96
N ASN A 12 2.24 -9.78 -18.27
CA ASN A 12 0.89 -9.79 -18.84
C ASN A 12 0.19 -11.15 -18.63
N ASP A 13 0.90 -12.27 -18.81
CA ASP A 13 0.36 -13.62 -18.57
C ASP A 13 0.00 -13.85 -17.10
N TRP A 14 0.80 -13.30 -16.18
CA TRP A 14 0.51 -13.34 -14.76
C TRP A 14 -0.74 -12.52 -14.42
N TYR A 15 -0.84 -11.30 -14.97
CA TYR A 15 -1.96 -10.39 -14.67
C TYR A 15 -3.28 -10.89 -15.26
N ALA A 16 -3.26 -11.48 -16.46
CA ALA A 16 -4.45 -12.07 -17.10
C ALA A 16 -5.09 -13.21 -16.29
N LYS A 17 -4.34 -13.82 -15.35
CA LYS A 17 -4.83 -14.87 -14.44
C LYS A 17 -5.44 -14.30 -13.15
N GLN A 18 -5.34 -13.00 -12.91
CA GLN A 18 -5.93 -12.37 -11.74
C GLN A 18 -7.37 -11.93 -12.05
N PRO A 19 -8.30 -12.00 -11.09
CA PRO A 19 -9.49 -11.16 -11.17
C PRO A 19 -9.07 -9.68 -11.22
N TRP A 20 -9.95 -8.80 -11.72
CA TRP A 20 -9.65 -7.37 -11.72
C TRP A 20 -9.38 -6.89 -10.28
N PRO A 21 -8.15 -6.42 -9.96
CA PRO A 21 -7.80 -6.07 -8.59
C PRO A 21 -8.52 -4.80 -8.16
N VAL A 22 -9.37 -4.89 -7.14
CA VAL A 22 -10.06 -3.74 -6.55
C VAL A 22 -9.97 -3.87 -5.04
N GLY A 23 -9.52 -2.82 -4.36
CA GLY A 23 -9.16 -2.92 -2.96
C GLY A 23 -8.79 -1.61 -2.29
N ALA A 24 -8.17 -1.71 -1.12
CA ALA A 24 -7.73 -0.56 -0.33
C ALA A 24 -6.33 -0.77 0.28
N ASN A 25 -5.69 0.33 0.66
CA ASN A 25 -4.58 0.30 1.58
C ASN A 25 -5.13 -0.01 2.97
N PHE A 26 -4.63 -1.08 3.58
CA PHE A 26 -5.22 -1.65 4.79
C PHE A 26 -4.28 -1.48 5.99
N THR A 27 -4.85 -0.90 7.03
CA THR A 27 -4.37 -0.89 8.42
C THR A 27 -5.64 -1.02 9.25
N PRO A 28 -5.72 -1.96 10.22
CA PRO A 28 -6.94 -2.16 10.98
C PRO A 28 -7.28 -0.88 11.74
N SER A 29 -8.58 -0.61 11.96
CA SER A 29 -9.00 0.62 12.62
C SER A 29 -8.41 0.83 14.02
N THR A 30 -7.94 -0.25 14.65
CA THR A 30 -7.30 -0.29 15.97
C THR A 30 -5.82 0.11 15.97
N ALA A 31 -5.17 0.24 14.81
CA ALA A 31 -3.75 0.55 14.69
C ALA A 31 -3.51 1.95 14.08
N ILE A 32 -2.62 2.73 14.69
CA ILE A 32 -2.21 4.06 14.23
C ILE A 32 -1.13 4.00 13.13
N ASN A 33 -0.36 2.92 13.11
CA ASN A 33 0.76 2.72 12.18
C ASN A 33 1.11 1.23 12.04
N GLN A 34 2.13 0.94 11.23
CA GLN A 34 2.59 -0.41 10.94
C GLN A 34 3.09 -1.16 12.19
N LEU A 35 3.69 -0.45 13.16
CA LEU A 35 4.18 -1.08 14.39
C LEU A 35 3.01 -1.50 15.29
N GLU A 36 2.00 -0.64 15.49
CA GLU A 36 0.81 -1.01 16.27
C GLU A 36 0.03 -2.14 15.59
N PHE A 37 0.01 -2.18 14.26
CA PHE A 37 -0.62 -3.27 13.54
C PHE A 37 0.08 -4.62 13.80
N TRP A 38 1.41 -4.67 13.67
CA TRP A 38 2.13 -5.95 13.59
C TRP A 38 2.87 -6.39 14.85
N GLN A 39 2.94 -5.59 15.92
CA GLN A 39 3.55 -6.03 17.17
C GLN A 39 2.69 -7.08 17.89
N ALA A 40 3.34 -7.96 18.66
CA ALA A 40 2.64 -9.02 19.39
C ALA A 40 1.61 -8.48 20.39
N ASP A 41 1.97 -7.44 21.15
CA ASP A 41 1.15 -6.87 22.22
C ASP A 41 -0.15 -6.21 21.71
N THR A 42 -0.21 -5.87 20.43
CA THR A 42 -1.32 -5.16 19.78
C THR A 42 -1.90 -5.93 18.59
N TRP A 43 -1.49 -7.19 18.40
CA TRP A 43 -1.98 -8.05 17.33
C TRP A 43 -3.47 -8.35 17.52
N ASP A 44 -4.31 -7.85 16.62
CA ASP A 44 -5.77 -7.96 16.70
C ASP A 44 -6.37 -8.68 15.47
N PRO A 45 -6.23 -10.02 15.39
CA PRO A 45 -6.76 -10.81 14.28
C PRO A 45 -8.29 -10.76 14.16
N GLN A 46 -9.01 -10.45 15.25
CA GLN A 46 -10.47 -10.38 15.24
C GLN A 46 -10.97 -9.14 14.49
N THR A 47 -10.37 -7.98 14.74
CA THR A 47 -10.70 -6.76 13.99
C THR A 47 -10.30 -6.90 12.53
N ILE A 48 -9.13 -7.50 12.25
CA ILE A 48 -8.68 -7.76 10.89
C ILE A 48 -9.69 -8.64 10.12
N ASP A 49 -10.12 -9.77 10.68
CA ASP A 49 -11.11 -10.67 10.07
C ASP A 49 -12.43 -9.92 9.76
N LYS A 50 -12.93 -9.17 10.73
CA LYS A 50 -14.16 -8.39 10.59
C LYS A 50 -14.07 -7.36 9.45
N GLU A 51 -12.99 -6.57 9.41
CA GLU A 51 -12.84 -5.49 8.43
C GLU A 51 -12.55 -6.02 7.02
N LEU A 52 -11.78 -7.11 6.90
CA LEU A 52 -11.60 -7.82 5.62
C LEU A 52 -12.91 -8.46 5.14
N GLY A 53 -13.77 -8.91 6.05
CA GLY A 53 -15.14 -9.33 5.74
C GLY A 53 -16.01 -8.21 5.17
N TRP A 54 -15.91 -6.99 5.69
CA TRP A 54 -16.61 -5.83 5.13
C TRP A 54 -16.12 -5.49 3.72
N ALA A 55 -14.81 -5.52 3.49
CA ALA A 55 -14.23 -5.35 2.16
C ALA A 55 -14.71 -6.41 1.17
N GLU A 56 -14.69 -7.69 1.55
CA GLU A 56 -15.22 -8.78 0.73
C GLU A 56 -16.72 -8.57 0.41
N GLY A 57 -17.49 -8.09 1.39
CA GLY A 57 -18.92 -7.81 1.28
C GLY A 57 -19.30 -6.72 0.28
N ILE A 58 -18.33 -5.93 -0.18
CA ILE A 58 -18.51 -4.94 -1.25
C ILE A 58 -17.78 -5.31 -2.55
N GLY A 59 -17.06 -6.43 -2.55
CA GLY A 59 -16.40 -7.00 -3.74
C GLY A 59 -14.92 -6.66 -3.89
N MET A 60 -14.29 -6.08 -2.87
CA MET A 60 -12.84 -5.91 -2.86
C MET A 60 -12.13 -7.27 -2.73
N ASN A 61 -10.99 -7.42 -3.41
CA ASN A 61 -10.25 -8.69 -3.54
C ASN A 61 -8.72 -8.52 -3.40
N VAL A 62 -8.25 -7.31 -3.10
CA VAL A 62 -6.84 -7.03 -2.83
C VAL A 62 -6.71 -6.05 -1.67
N MET A 63 -5.66 -6.21 -0.85
CA MET A 63 -5.26 -5.20 0.12
C MET A 63 -3.77 -4.89 -0.04
N ARG A 64 -3.43 -3.60 -0.03
CA ARG A 64 -2.04 -3.15 0.04
C ARG A 64 -1.68 -2.89 1.50
N VAL A 65 -0.67 -3.58 2.02
CA VAL A 65 -0.45 -3.73 3.46
C VAL A 65 0.99 -3.41 3.81
N PHE A 66 1.18 -2.41 4.67
CA PHE A 66 2.51 -1.94 5.03
C PHE A 66 3.14 -2.77 6.15
N LEU A 67 4.42 -3.06 5.98
CA LEU A 67 5.31 -3.63 6.97
C LEU A 67 6.30 -2.55 7.43
N HIS A 68 7.15 -2.89 8.41
CA HIS A 68 8.18 -1.99 8.92
C HIS A 68 9.42 -2.79 9.33
N ASN A 69 10.61 -2.31 8.97
CA ASN A 69 11.87 -3.03 9.20
C ASN A 69 12.14 -3.33 10.69
N LEU A 70 11.78 -2.42 11.59
CA LEU A 70 11.92 -2.62 13.04
C LEU A 70 11.16 -3.83 13.59
N LEU A 71 10.06 -4.26 12.96
CA LEU A 71 9.34 -5.47 13.37
C LEU A 71 10.22 -6.72 13.19
N TRP A 72 10.96 -6.77 12.09
CA TRP A 72 11.88 -7.86 11.79
C TRP A 72 13.11 -7.83 12.69
N GLU A 73 13.68 -6.65 12.90
CA GLU A 73 14.87 -6.48 13.75
C GLU A 73 14.58 -6.82 15.22
N ASN A 74 13.35 -6.59 15.68
CA ASN A 74 12.93 -6.91 17.04
C ASN A 74 12.49 -8.38 17.20
N ASP A 75 11.69 -8.90 16.26
CA ASP A 75 11.06 -10.22 16.36
C ASP A 75 10.74 -10.80 14.97
N ALA A 76 11.77 -11.24 14.24
CA ALA A 76 11.63 -11.79 12.88
C ALA A 76 10.70 -13.02 12.82
N GLU A 77 10.81 -13.95 13.77
CA GLU A 77 9.98 -15.16 13.80
C GLU A 77 8.51 -14.84 14.10
N GLY A 78 8.25 -13.98 15.09
CA GLY A 78 6.88 -13.58 15.39
C GLY A 78 6.27 -12.70 14.29
N LEU A 79 7.04 -11.83 13.64
CA LEU A 79 6.55 -11.10 12.46
C LEU A 79 6.14 -12.08 11.36
N LYS A 80 7.00 -13.07 11.04
CA LYS A 80 6.64 -14.11 10.07
C LYS A 80 5.37 -14.83 10.48
N LYS A 81 5.24 -15.27 11.74
CA LYS A 81 4.02 -15.94 12.22
C LYS A 81 2.78 -15.09 12.00
N ARG A 82 2.79 -13.81 12.41
CA ARG A 82 1.65 -12.90 12.27
C ARG A 82 1.33 -12.60 10.80
N MET A 83 2.33 -12.48 9.92
CA MET A 83 2.11 -12.38 8.47
C MET A 83 1.40 -13.62 7.91
N GLY A 84 1.77 -14.82 8.38
CA GLY A 84 1.13 -16.07 7.97
C GLY A 84 -0.32 -16.19 8.43
N GLU A 85 -0.59 -15.75 9.66
CA GLU A 85 -1.96 -15.63 10.20
C GLU A 85 -2.78 -14.62 9.41
N PHE A 86 -2.24 -13.41 9.15
CA PHE A 86 -2.86 -12.39 8.33
C PHE A 86 -3.24 -12.90 6.94
N LEU A 87 -2.30 -13.57 6.26
CA LEU A 87 -2.55 -14.15 4.94
C LEU A 87 -3.64 -15.23 4.99
N THR A 88 -3.77 -15.96 6.10
CA THR A 88 -4.83 -16.96 6.29
C THR A 88 -6.20 -16.30 6.44
N ILE A 89 -6.26 -15.21 7.20
CA ILE A 89 -7.48 -14.40 7.36
C ILE A 89 -7.88 -13.76 6.02
N ALA A 90 -6.92 -13.17 5.30
CA ALA A 90 -7.18 -12.57 3.99
C ALA A 90 -7.68 -13.59 2.96
N ASP A 91 -7.10 -14.79 2.94
CA ASP A 91 -7.50 -15.87 2.03
C ASP A 91 -8.91 -16.40 2.33
N LYS A 92 -9.30 -16.48 3.61
CA LYS A 92 -10.69 -16.75 4.02
C LYS A 92 -11.68 -15.77 3.37
N HIS A 93 -11.27 -14.52 3.20
CA HIS A 93 -12.04 -13.45 2.54
C HIS A 93 -11.77 -13.30 1.04
N LYS A 94 -11.01 -14.22 0.43
CA LYS A 94 -10.63 -14.21 -0.99
C LYS A 94 -9.87 -12.95 -1.40
N ILE A 95 -9.12 -12.37 -0.47
CA ILE A 95 -8.35 -11.16 -0.64
C ILE A 95 -6.87 -11.52 -0.79
N LYS A 96 -6.24 -11.05 -1.87
CA LYS A 96 -4.79 -11.14 -2.05
C LYS A 96 -4.06 -9.95 -1.45
N ILE A 97 -2.80 -10.15 -1.09
CA ILE A 97 -2.01 -9.12 -0.39
C ILE A 97 -0.88 -8.57 -1.25
N LEU A 98 -0.80 -7.25 -1.38
CA LEU A 98 0.37 -6.53 -1.88
C LEU A 98 1.12 -5.94 -0.69
N PHE A 99 2.22 -6.57 -0.25
CA PHE A 99 2.98 -6.07 0.90
C PHE A 99 3.88 -4.90 0.51
N VAL A 100 3.98 -3.91 1.39
CA VAL A 100 4.86 -2.74 1.25
C VAL A 100 6.00 -2.82 2.25
N LEU A 101 7.26 -2.76 1.79
CA LEU A 101 8.42 -2.99 2.66
C LEU A 101 8.98 -1.71 3.28
N PHE A 102 9.18 -0.68 2.45
CA PHE A 102 9.75 0.61 2.83
C PHE A 102 8.80 1.77 2.52
N ASP A 103 8.97 2.88 3.22
CA ASP A 103 8.10 4.05 3.15
C ASP A 103 8.85 5.32 3.54
N SER A 104 8.64 6.39 2.76
CA SER A 104 9.24 7.69 3.03
C SER A 104 8.29 8.69 3.68
N CYS A 105 7.06 8.32 4.02
CA CYS A 105 6.01 9.27 4.44
C CYS A 105 5.93 9.52 5.96
N TRP A 106 5.49 10.73 6.34
CA TRP A 106 5.12 11.11 7.72
C TRP A 106 6.27 11.19 8.74
N ASN A 107 6.26 10.43 9.84
CA ASN A 107 7.15 10.65 10.99
C ASN A 107 8.47 9.88 10.89
N ASP A 108 9.59 10.54 11.27
CA ASP A 108 10.96 10.10 10.94
C ASP A 108 11.75 9.39 12.06
N ASP A 109 11.17 9.26 13.25
CA ASP A 109 11.83 8.65 14.42
C ASP A 109 11.03 7.42 14.91
N PRO A 110 10.95 6.35 14.10
CA PRO A 110 10.16 5.17 14.44
C PRO A 110 10.76 4.43 15.64
N LYS A 111 9.90 4.01 16.57
CA LYS A 111 10.27 3.27 17.78
C LYS A 111 9.31 2.13 18.04
N THR A 112 9.86 0.97 18.41
CA THR A 112 9.06 -0.18 18.87
C THR A 112 8.43 0.08 20.24
N GLY A 113 7.52 -0.80 20.64
CA GLY A 113 6.79 -0.71 21.90
C GLY A 113 5.45 0.01 21.73
N LYS A 114 4.93 0.60 22.82
CA LYS A 114 3.65 1.30 22.79
C LYS A 114 3.70 2.47 21.79
N GLN A 115 2.76 2.49 20.86
CA GLN A 115 2.63 3.53 19.84
C GLN A 115 1.82 4.73 20.39
N PRO A 116 2.00 5.94 19.82
CA PRO A 116 1.30 7.13 20.29
C PRO A 116 -0.21 7.04 20.02
N GLU A 117 -1.00 7.78 20.79
CA GLU A 117 -2.42 7.97 20.48
C GLU A 117 -2.58 8.93 19.27
N PRO A 118 -3.66 8.78 18.48
CA PRO A 118 -3.93 9.67 17.36
C PRO A 118 -4.08 11.11 17.81
N LYS A 119 -3.49 12.05 17.05
CA LYS A 119 -3.76 13.47 17.25
C LYS A 119 -5.14 13.81 16.67
N PRO A 120 -6.08 14.36 17.47
CA PRO A 120 -7.42 14.69 16.99
C PRO A 120 -7.39 15.55 15.72
N GLY A 121 -8.16 15.15 14.70
CA GLY A 121 -8.29 15.88 13.45
C GLY A 121 -7.06 15.97 12.56
N VAL A 122 -6.00 15.18 12.84
CA VAL A 122 -4.77 15.19 12.05
C VAL A 122 -4.62 13.87 11.30
N HIS A 123 -4.57 13.97 9.98
CA HIS A 123 -4.35 12.85 9.07
C HIS A 123 -3.00 12.15 9.31
N ASN A 124 -2.99 10.81 9.33
CA ASN A 124 -1.80 9.96 9.55
C ASN A 124 -0.91 10.40 10.71
N SER A 125 -1.54 10.91 11.78
CA SER A 125 -0.83 11.61 12.86
C SER A 125 0.30 10.82 13.54
N GLY A 126 0.23 9.49 13.54
CA GLY A 126 1.26 8.60 14.09
C GLY A 126 1.91 7.66 13.09
N TRP A 127 1.71 7.85 11.78
CA TRP A 127 2.30 7.01 10.74
C TRP A 127 3.82 7.15 10.69
N LEU A 128 4.54 6.05 10.44
CA LEU A 128 5.99 5.98 10.59
C LEU A 128 6.69 5.67 9.26
N ARG A 129 7.80 6.37 8.99
CA ARG A 129 8.73 6.08 7.89
C ARG A 129 9.50 4.79 8.16
N ALA A 130 9.75 4.04 7.09
CA ALA A 130 10.50 2.79 7.12
C ALA A 130 11.56 2.74 6.00
N PRO A 131 12.85 2.90 6.28
CA PRO A 131 13.44 3.33 7.55
C PRO A 131 13.35 4.86 7.73
N GLY A 132 13.65 5.36 8.93
CA GLY A 132 13.87 6.79 9.14
C GLY A 132 15.11 7.34 8.42
N THR A 133 15.14 8.66 8.19
CA THR A 133 16.13 9.40 7.38
C THR A 133 17.57 9.09 7.76
N LYS A 134 17.88 9.05 9.07
CA LYS A 134 19.25 8.79 9.56
C LYS A 134 19.81 7.48 9.00
N ARG A 135 18.98 6.45 8.92
CA ARG A 135 19.36 5.14 8.42
C ARG A 135 19.34 5.10 6.91
N MET A 136 18.38 5.79 6.29
CA MET A 136 18.32 5.92 4.84
C MET A 136 19.61 6.56 4.28
N PHE A 137 20.20 7.54 4.97
CA PHE A 137 21.43 8.20 4.56
C PHE A 137 22.75 7.55 5.03
N ASP A 138 22.69 6.43 5.77
CA ASP A 138 23.89 5.75 6.24
C ASP A 138 23.92 4.29 5.76
N SER A 139 24.57 4.03 4.62
CA SER A 139 24.63 2.69 4.02
C SER A 139 25.31 1.64 4.89
N ARG A 140 26.10 2.04 5.89
CA ARG A 140 26.71 1.12 6.88
C ARG A 140 25.64 0.44 7.75
N THR A 141 24.46 1.03 7.84
CA THR A 141 23.32 0.54 8.65
C THR A 141 22.34 -0.32 7.85
N TRP A 142 22.63 -0.60 6.57
CA TRP A 142 21.69 -1.29 5.69
C TRP A 142 21.73 -2.81 5.79
N GLY A 143 22.74 -3.40 6.45
CA GLY A 143 22.81 -4.85 6.65
C GLY A 143 21.51 -5.47 7.20
N PRO A 144 20.89 -4.92 8.25
CA PRO A 144 19.60 -5.44 8.72
C PRO A 144 18.41 -5.09 7.81
N LEU A 145 18.48 -4.04 6.97
CA LEU A 145 17.44 -3.77 5.95
C LEU A 145 17.47 -4.81 4.83
N GLU A 146 18.67 -5.24 4.44
CA GLU A 146 18.87 -6.36 3.53
C GLU A 146 18.32 -7.66 4.12
N ALA A 147 18.67 -7.95 5.38
CA ALA A 147 18.17 -9.13 6.08
C ALA A 147 16.64 -9.14 6.19
N TYR A 148 16.03 -7.99 6.51
CA TYR A 148 14.58 -7.80 6.50
C TYR A 148 13.97 -8.07 5.13
N THR A 149 14.49 -7.43 4.08
CA THR A 149 13.96 -7.56 2.71
C THR A 149 14.02 -9.01 2.24
N LYS A 150 15.20 -9.64 2.36
CA LYS A 150 15.40 -11.04 1.92
C LYS A 150 14.64 -12.02 2.79
N GLY A 151 14.60 -11.79 4.10
CA GLY A 151 13.95 -12.67 5.07
C GLY A 151 12.44 -12.71 4.90
N VAL A 152 11.79 -11.54 4.78
CA VAL A 152 10.35 -11.43 4.57
C VAL A 152 9.94 -12.01 3.23
N ILE A 153 10.57 -11.57 2.14
CA ILE A 153 10.23 -12.05 0.78
C ILE A 153 10.55 -13.55 0.66
N GLY A 154 11.70 -13.98 1.17
CA GLY A 154 12.15 -15.38 1.11
C GLY A 154 11.24 -16.34 1.86
N ALA A 155 10.73 -15.95 3.03
CA ALA A 155 9.79 -16.77 3.82
C ALA A 155 8.48 -17.07 3.07
N TYR A 156 8.07 -16.18 2.16
CA TYR A 156 6.79 -16.27 1.44
C TYR A 156 6.95 -16.27 -0.09
N ALA A 157 8.14 -16.63 -0.59
CA ALA A 157 8.51 -16.49 -2.00
C ALA A 157 7.57 -17.23 -2.97
N ASN A 158 6.89 -18.28 -2.51
CA ASN A 158 5.98 -19.10 -3.31
C ASN A 158 4.52 -19.04 -2.83
N ASP A 159 4.18 -18.17 -1.88
CA ASP A 159 2.84 -18.05 -1.34
C ASP A 159 1.89 -17.37 -2.34
N LYS A 160 0.87 -18.11 -2.81
CA LYS A 160 -0.06 -17.64 -3.85
C LYS A 160 -1.08 -16.61 -3.34
N ARG A 161 -1.19 -16.44 -2.02
CA ARG A 161 -2.05 -15.44 -1.36
C ARG A 161 -1.49 -14.02 -1.52
N ILE A 162 -0.19 -13.91 -1.80
CA ILE A 162 0.47 -12.65 -2.09
C ILE A 162 0.29 -12.29 -3.57
N LEU A 163 -0.23 -11.10 -3.84
CA LEU A 163 -0.34 -10.53 -5.18
C LEU A 163 1.02 -10.04 -5.68
N GLY A 164 1.81 -9.40 -4.83
CA GLY A 164 3.12 -8.85 -5.19
C GLY A 164 3.84 -8.22 -4.02
N TRP A 165 5.02 -7.67 -4.31
CA TRP A 165 5.88 -6.98 -3.36
C TRP A 165 6.12 -5.55 -3.84
N ASP A 166 5.56 -4.58 -3.12
CA ASP A 166 5.82 -3.15 -3.30
C ASP A 166 7.01 -2.76 -2.40
N LEU A 167 8.15 -2.48 -3.02
CA LEU A 167 9.39 -2.37 -2.27
C LEU A 167 9.51 -1.05 -1.53
N PHE A 168 8.95 0.03 -2.07
CA PHE A 168 9.15 1.36 -1.53
C PHE A 168 7.96 2.24 -1.88
N ASN A 169 7.26 2.68 -0.86
CA ASN A 169 6.22 3.70 -0.95
C ASN A 169 6.85 5.09 -1.07
N GLU A 170 6.43 5.81 -2.11
CA GLU A 170 6.74 7.23 -2.34
C GLU A 170 8.19 7.63 -2.01
N PRO A 171 9.21 6.94 -2.58
CA PRO A 171 10.60 7.03 -2.11
C PRO A 171 11.16 8.46 -2.09
N THR A 172 10.64 9.37 -2.90
CA THR A 172 11.08 10.75 -3.02
C THR A 172 10.33 11.74 -2.13
N ASN A 173 9.34 11.29 -1.36
CA ASN A 173 8.59 12.14 -0.44
C ASN A 173 9.50 12.72 0.65
N ASN A 174 9.02 13.71 1.42
CA ASN A 174 9.77 14.42 2.45
C ASN A 174 11.07 15.08 1.96
N GLY A 175 11.12 15.43 0.67
CA GLY A 175 12.24 16.14 0.06
C GLY A 175 13.47 15.29 -0.20
N TYR A 176 13.36 13.95 -0.12
CA TYR A 176 14.50 13.06 -0.34
C TYR A 176 15.06 13.12 -1.76
N ASN A 177 14.21 13.26 -2.79
CA ASN A 177 14.62 13.39 -4.20
C ASN A 177 15.71 12.35 -4.58
N ASP A 178 16.85 12.79 -5.12
CA ASP A 178 17.98 11.93 -5.50
C ASP A 178 18.55 11.10 -4.34
N ALA A 179 18.43 11.59 -3.10
CA ALA A 179 19.08 11.00 -1.95
C ALA A 179 18.50 9.63 -1.55
N VAL A 180 17.27 9.30 -1.98
CA VAL A 180 16.69 7.96 -1.78
C VAL A 180 17.22 6.91 -2.76
N MET A 181 17.78 7.35 -3.91
CA MET A 181 18.10 6.47 -5.02
C MET A 181 19.01 5.29 -4.63
N PRO A 182 20.07 5.48 -3.83
CA PRO A 182 20.91 4.37 -3.38
C PRO A 182 20.12 3.26 -2.66
N LEU A 183 19.21 3.61 -1.73
CA LEU A 183 18.41 2.63 -1.00
C LEU A 183 17.33 2.00 -1.90
N LEU A 184 16.72 2.79 -2.79
CA LEU A 184 15.76 2.29 -3.78
C LEU A 184 16.39 1.26 -4.73
N ILE A 185 17.63 1.48 -5.18
CA ILE A 185 18.35 0.50 -5.99
C ILE A 185 18.58 -0.78 -5.18
N LYS A 186 19.03 -0.64 -3.93
CA LYS A 186 19.30 -1.79 -3.06
C LYS A 186 18.07 -2.61 -2.72
N SER A 187 16.91 -1.98 -2.50
CA SER A 187 15.68 -2.72 -2.24
C SER A 187 15.32 -3.67 -3.39
N PHE A 188 15.49 -3.22 -4.65
CA PHE A 188 15.30 -4.09 -5.82
C PHE A 188 16.34 -5.21 -5.88
N GLU A 189 17.62 -4.92 -5.66
CA GLU A 189 18.68 -5.95 -5.64
C GLU A 189 18.39 -7.05 -4.60
N TRP A 190 18.03 -6.65 -3.38
CA TRP A 190 17.72 -7.59 -2.29
C TRP A 190 16.45 -8.40 -2.57
N ALA A 191 15.39 -7.76 -3.08
CA ALA A 191 14.16 -8.46 -3.44
C ALA A 191 14.36 -9.47 -4.56
N ARG A 192 15.16 -9.13 -5.59
CA ARG A 192 15.51 -10.07 -6.67
C ARG A 192 16.31 -11.25 -6.16
N ALA A 193 17.24 -11.02 -5.23
CA ALA A 193 18.03 -12.08 -4.61
C ALA A 193 17.18 -13.06 -3.78
N ALA A 194 16.04 -12.62 -3.25
CA ALA A 194 15.07 -13.48 -2.55
C ALA A 194 14.24 -14.38 -3.50
N LYS A 195 14.29 -14.12 -4.82
CA LYS A 195 13.67 -14.93 -5.88
C LYS A 195 12.16 -15.22 -5.67
N PRO A 196 11.31 -14.21 -5.41
CA PRO A 196 9.87 -14.43 -5.31
C PRO A 196 9.26 -14.87 -6.65
N SER A 197 8.21 -15.68 -6.55
CA SER A 197 7.36 -16.06 -7.68
C SER A 197 6.32 -15.00 -8.04
N GLN A 198 6.09 -14.02 -7.16
CA GLN A 198 5.21 -12.86 -7.35
C GLN A 198 5.98 -11.68 -7.97
N PRO A 199 5.31 -10.72 -8.63
CA PRO A 199 5.96 -9.54 -9.17
C PRO A 199 6.51 -8.62 -8.07
N ILE A 200 7.62 -7.96 -8.39
CA ILE A 200 8.24 -6.89 -7.61
C ILE A 200 7.92 -5.55 -8.27
N THR A 201 7.57 -4.53 -7.48
CA THR A 201 7.28 -3.17 -7.96
C THR A 201 7.70 -2.09 -6.96
N SER A 202 7.68 -0.83 -7.40
CA SER A 202 7.64 0.37 -6.58
C SER A 202 7.00 1.47 -7.43
N GLY A 203 6.10 2.24 -6.82
CA GLY A 203 5.12 3.05 -7.54
C GLY A 203 5.54 4.49 -7.80
N TRP A 204 5.21 5.00 -8.99
CA TRP A 204 5.33 6.42 -9.29
C TRP A 204 4.30 7.24 -8.49
N TRP A 205 4.78 8.14 -7.63
CA TRP A 205 3.93 9.04 -6.84
C TRP A 205 3.94 10.50 -7.35
N HIS A 206 5.11 11.11 -7.57
CA HIS A 206 5.25 12.50 -8.00
C HIS A 206 6.26 12.67 -9.14
N ASP A 207 6.39 13.88 -9.69
CA ASP A 207 7.34 14.15 -10.78
C ASP A 207 8.79 14.26 -10.29
N HIS A 208 9.52 13.15 -10.36
CA HIS A 208 10.97 13.11 -10.18
C HIS A 208 11.56 12.11 -11.19
N PRO A 209 12.09 12.62 -12.32
CA PRO A 209 12.47 11.79 -13.46
C PRO A 209 13.43 10.65 -13.14
N LEU A 210 14.40 10.86 -12.23
CA LEU A 210 15.42 9.86 -11.91
C LEU A 210 14.82 8.61 -11.23
N SER A 211 14.03 8.82 -10.17
CA SER A 211 13.37 7.70 -9.46
C SER A 211 12.29 7.06 -10.32
N ASN A 212 11.51 7.86 -11.05
CA ASN A 212 10.45 7.35 -11.92
C ASN A 212 11.02 6.50 -13.04
N GLY A 213 12.07 6.98 -13.73
CA GLY A 213 12.78 6.22 -14.76
C GLY A 213 13.35 4.91 -14.21
N PHE A 214 13.92 4.92 -13.00
CA PHE A 214 14.40 3.71 -12.36
C PHE A 214 13.27 2.73 -12.02
N MET A 215 12.20 3.16 -11.35
CA MET A 215 11.08 2.29 -10.97
C MET A 215 10.41 1.69 -12.20
N LEU A 216 10.07 2.50 -13.20
CA LEU A 216 9.46 2.04 -14.45
C LEU A 216 10.38 1.08 -15.24
N ALA A 217 11.70 1.21 -15.10
CA ALA A 217 12.67 0.33 -15.74
C ALA A 217 12.91 -1.00 -14.99
N ASN A 218 12.57 -1.09 -13.69
CA ASN A 218 12.94 -2.25 -12.86
C ASN A 218 11.74 -3.02 -12.26
N SER A 219 10.53 -2.44 -12.25
CA SER A 219 9.31 -3.10 -11.77
C SER A 219 8.76 -4.12 -12.76
N ASP A 220 8.33 -5.28 -12.28
CA ASP A 220 7.72 -6.34 -13.09
C ASP A 220 6.35 -5.93 -13.63
N ILE A 221 5.59 -5.22 -12.81
CA ILE A 221 4.34 -4.57 -13.18
C ILE A 221 4.49 -3.07 -12.92
N ILE A 222 3.68 -2.24 -13.55
CA ILE A 222 3.73 -0.81 -13.30
C ILE A 222 2.78 -0.48 -12.15
N THR A 223 3.28 0.22 -11.13
CA THR A 223 2.43 0.81 -10.10
C THR A 223 2.59 2.31 -10.06
N PHE A 224 1.53 3.01 -9.66
CA PHE A 224 1.48 4.47 -9.61
C PHE A 224 0.39 4.95 -8.65
N HIS A 225 0.50 6.18 -8.17
CA HIS A 225 -0.49 6.85 -7.34
C HIS A 225 -1.19 7.93 -8.17
N ASN A 226 -2.49 8.13 -7.94
CA ASN A 226 -3.23 9.24 -8.53
C ASN A 226 -4.40 9.65 -7.63
N TYR A 227 -4.24 10.79 -6.96
CA TYR A 227 -5.28 11.39 -6.11
C TYR A 227 -6.05 12.51 -6.82
N LYS A 228 -6.00 12.58 -8.16
CA LYS A 228 -6.60 13.63 -8.97
C LYS A 228 -7.91 13.17 -9.61
N SER A 229 -8.49 14.05 -10.42
CA SER A 229 -9.73 13.81 -11.17
C SER A 229 -9.63 12.58 -12.09
N ALA A 230 -10.78 12.03 -12.49
CA ALA A 230 -10.83 10.93 -13.45
C ALA A 230 -10.20 11.26 -14.81
N GLU A 231 -10.23 12.53 -15.24
CA GLU A 231 -9.59 12.99 -16.47
C GLU A 231 -8.05 12.90 -16.37
N ASP A 232 -7.48 13.41 -15.27
CA ASP A 232 -6.04 13.34 -15.03
C ASP A 232 -5.57 11.89 -14.86
N LEU A 233 -6.39 11.07 -14.20
CA LEU A 233 -6.16 9.64 -14.08
C LEU A 233 -6.10 8.95 -15.45
N GLU A 234 -7.09 9.19 -16.32
CA GLU A 234 -7.12 8.58 -17.65
C GLU A 234 -5.89 8.99 -18.48
N LYS A 235 -5.48 10.27 -18.43
CA LYS A 235 -4.24 10.74 -19.07
C LYS A 235 -3.00 9.98 -18.59
N GLN A 236 -2.84 9.80 -17.28
CA GLN A 236 -1.69 9.08 -16.72
C GLN A 236 -1.71 7.59 -17.11
N ILE A 237 -2.89 6.95 -17.12
CA ILE A 237 -3.06 5.56 -17.56
C ILE A 237 -2.62 5.41 -19.03
N LEU A 238 -3.10 6.29 -19.92
CA LEU A 238 -2.76 6.24 -21.35
C LEU A 238 -1.26 6.43 -21.60
N GLU A 239 -0.58 7.26 -20.80
CA GLU A 239 0.88 7.40 -20.87
C GLU A 239 1.59 6.11 -20.47
N LEU A 240 1.22 5.54 -19.32
CA LEU A 240 1.85 4.34 -18.78
C LEU A 240 1.57 3.08 -19.61
N GLN A 241 0.44 3.02 -20.33
CA GLN A 241 0.11 1.92 -21.25
C GLN A 241 1.18 1.72 -22.32
N LYS A 242 1.88 2.78 -22.73
CA LYS A 242 2.95 2.73 -23.75
C LYS A 242 4.12 1.82 -23.31
N LEU A 243 4.26 1.55 -22.02
CA LEU A 243 5.29 0.67 -21.46
C LEU A 243 4.98 -0.83 -21.67
N GLY A 244 3.79 -1.19 -22.17
CA GLY A 244 3.44 -2.56 -22.57
C GLY A 244 3.34 -3.56 -21.40
N ARG A 245 3.05 -3.07 -20.19
CA ARG A 245 2.98 -3.87 -18.96
C ARG A 245 1.65 -3.67 -18.24
N PRO A 246 1.19 -4.67 -17.47
CA PRO A 246 0.01 -4.51 -16.63
C PRO A 246 0.25 -3.45 -15.56
N MET A 247 -0.84 -2.81 -15.13
CA MET A 247 -0.79 -1.68 -14.20
C MET A 247 -1.74 -1.88 -13.02
N ILE A 248 -1.31 -1.39 -11.86
CA ILE A 248 -2.16 -1.24 -10.67
C ILE A 248 -1.93 0.17 -10.12
N CYS A 249 -2.99 0.96 -9.99
CA CYS A 249 -2.94 2.17 -9.20
C CYS A 249 -3.01 1.78 -7.72
N THR A 250 -1.89 1.93 -7.01
CA THR A 250 -1.72 1.45 -5.64
C THR A 250 -2.24 2.41 -4.59
N GLU A 251 -2.50 3.67 -4.99
CA GLU A 251 -3.18 4.67 -4.18
C GLU A 251 -3.98 5.63 -5.06
N TYR A 252 -5.27 5.75 -4.77
CA TYR A 252 -6.17 6.76 -5.33
C TYR A 252 -7.29 7.07 -4.31
N MET A 253 -8.24 7.92 -4.72
CA MET A 253 -9.41 8.36 -3.95
C MET A 253 -9.05 9.39 -2.88
N ALA A 254 -9.49 10.61 -3.14
CA ALA A 254 -9.33 11.78 -2.32
C ALA A 254 -10.49 12.71 -2.68
N ARG A 255 -11.58 12.67 -1.90
CA ARG A 255 -12.84 13.28 -2.33
C ARG A 255 -12.74 14.78 -2.59
N LYS A 256 -11.90 15.49 -1.81
CA LYS A 256 -11.62 16.93 -2.00
C LYS A 256 -10.93 17.25 -3.34
N HIS A 257 -10.30 16.28 -3.98
CA HIS A 257 -9.59 16.45 -5.26
C HIS A 257 -10.35 15.83 -6.44
N ASN A 258 -11.65 15.54 -6.27
CA ASN A 258 -12.50 14.93 -7.28
C ASN A 258 -12.00 13.54 -7.76
N SER A 259 -11.19 12.87 -6.93
CA SER A 259 -10.83 11.47 -7.10
C SER A 259 -11.87 10.63 -6.37
N LEU A 260 -12.87 10.15 -7.10
CA LEU A 260 -14.08 9.53 -6.56
C LEU A 260 -14.25 8.10 -7.08
N PHE A 261 -14.87 7.22 -6.30
CA PHE A 261 -15.17 5.85 -6.75
C PHE A 261 -16.03 5.84 -8.02
N GLN A 262 -17.07 6.68 -8.08
CA GLN A 262 -18.04 6.79 -9.17
C GLN A 262 -17.40 7.14 -10.51
N THR A 263 -16.33 7.96 -10.50
CA THR A 263 -15.71 8.48 -11.73
C THR A 263 -14.40 7.75 -12.06
N CYS A 264 -13.59 7.39 -11.06
CA CYS A 264 -12.31 6.72 -11.28
C CYS A 264 -12.43 5.22 -11.55
N LEU A 265 -13.30 4.48 -10.82
CA LEU A 265 -13.40 3.03 -11.01
C LEU A 265 -13.83 2.59 -12.42
N PRO A 266 -14.79 3.28 -13.10
CA PRO A 266 -15.11 2.97 -14.49
C PRO A 266 -13.91 3.11 -15.43
N ILE A 267 -13.05 4.12 -15.21
CA ILE A 267 -11.82 4.32 -15.99
C ILE A 267 -10.84 3.18 -15.74
N PHE A 268 -10.58 2.84 -14.47
CA PHE A 268 -9.72 1.69 -14.13
C PHE A 268 -10.21 0.40 -14.79
N LYS A 269 -11.53 0.14 -14.75
CA LYS A 269 -12.12 -1.04 -15.37
C LYS A 269 -11.98 -1.05 -16.89
N LYS A 270 -12.27 0.08 -17.55
CA LYS A 270 -12.15 0.26 -19.00
C LYS A 270 -10.76 -0.12 -19.51
N TYR A 271 -9.72 0.28 -18.77
CA TYR A 271 -8.32 0.01 -19.13
C TYR A 271 -7.70 -1.21 -18.45
N LYS A 272 -8.51 -1.99 -17.71
CA LYS A 272 -8.08 -3.17 -16.94
C LYS A 272 -6.95 -2.89 -15.95
N VAL A 273 -6.92 -1.68 -15.39
CA VAL A 273 -5.93 -1.26 -14.38
C VAL A 273 -6.46 -1.60 -12.99
N GLY A 274 -5.65 -2.24 -12.15
CA GLY A 274 -6.04 -2.51 -10.75
C GLY A 274 -6.21 -1.21 -9.97
N ALA A 275 -7.11 -1.19 -8.99
CA ALA A 275 -7.46 0.02 -8.25
C ALA A 275 -7.41 -0.25 -6.74
N ILE A 276 -6.47 0.38 -6.05
CA ILE A 276 -6.31 0.29 -4.60
C ILE A 276 -6.45 1.69 -4.00
N ASN A 277 -7.54 1.96 -3.29
CA ASN A 277 -7.78 3.28 -2.72
C ASN A 277 -7.00 3.48 -1.40
N TRP A 278 -6.74 4.72 -0.98
CA TRP A 278 -6.20 4.96 0.36
C TRP A 278 -7.31 4.87 1.41
N GLY A 279 -7.09 4.10 2.48
CA GLY A 279 -8.02 3.91 3.61
C GLY A 279 -9.19 2.95 3.37
N LEU A 280 -9.58 2.18 4.40
CA LEU A 280 -10.75 1.28 4.34
C LEU A 280 -11.78 1.62 5.40
N VAL A 281 -11.37 1.60 6.68
CA VAL A 281 -12.22 1.80 7.85
C VAL A 281 -11.69 2.98 8.65
N ALA A 282 -12.58 3.88 9.07
CA ALA A 282 -12.19 5.00 9.93
C ALA A 282 -11.56 4.48 11.22
N GLY A 283 -10.34 4.91 11.50
CA GLY A 283 -9.51 4.33 12.56
C GLY A 283 -8.49 5.30 13.12
N LYS A 284 -7.54 4.75 13.88
CA LYS A 284 -6.47 5.53 14.52
C LYS A 284 -5.58 6.30 13.53
N THR A 285 -5.49 5.86 12.27
CA THR A 285 -4.74 6.57 11.21
C THR A 285 -5.37 7.92 10.84
N ASN A 286 -6.63 8.18 11.19
CA ASN A 286 -7.30 9.45 10.93
C ASN A 286 -7.32 9.86 9.45
N THR A 287 -7.31 8.91 8.52
CA THR A 287 -7.22 9.19 7.09
C THR A 287 -8.48 9.90 6.53
N TYR A 288 -9.59 9.87 7.25
CA TYR A 288 -10.82 10.55 6.83
C TYR A 288 -10.73 12.07 6.98
N TYR A 289 -9.73 12.59 7.70
CA TYR A 289 -9.33 14.00 7.67
C TYR A 289 -8.45 14.29 6.46
N ALA A 290 -8.52 15.51 5.93
CA ALA A 290 -7.70 15.92 4.79
C ALA A 290 -6.26 16.27 5.20
N TRP A 291 -5.31 16.08 4.29
CA TRP A 291 -3.90 16.41 4.52
C TRP A 291 -3.68 17.88 4.89
N ASP A 292 -4.44 18.78 4.27
CA ASP A 292 -4.24 20.23 4.27
C ASP A 292 -5.25 21.00 5.15
N GLU A 293 -6.14 20.30 5.85
CA GLU A 293 -7.21 20.90 6.64
C GLU A 293 -7.39 20.14 7.97
N PRO A 294 -6.44 20.30 8.91
CA PRO A 294 -6.57 19.69 10.23
C PRO A 294 -7.77 20.29 10.98
N ILE A 295 -8.44 19.48 11.80
CA ILE A 295 -9.60 19.88 12.60
C ILE A 295 -9.26 19.74 14.09
N PRO A 296 -8.67 20.76 14.75
CA PRO A 296 -8.16 20.63 16.12
C PRO A 296 -9.19 20.17 17.16
N SER A 297 -10.48 20.42 16.93
CA SER A 297 -11.56 19.93 17.81
C SER A 297 -11.75 18.41 17.74
N GLY A 298 -11.30 17.75 16.67
CA GLY A 298 -11.55 16.34 16.41
C GLY A 298 -12.97 16.07 15.88
N ASP A 299 -13.74 17.10 15.54
CA ASP A 299 -15.08 16.93 14.96
C ASP A 299 -15.02 16.16 13.64
N GLU A 300 -16.11 15.50 13.28
CA GLU A 300 -16.21 14.82 11.98
C GLU A 300 -16.18 15.85 10.83
N PRO A 301 -15.33 15.66 9.80
CA PRO A 301 -15.28 16.58 8.66
C PRO A 301 -16.57 16.50 7.84
N LYS A 302 -17.02 17.64 7.30
CA LYS A 302 -18.21 17.71 6.43
C LYS A 302 -18.13 16.77 5.22
N LEU A 303 -16.91 16.57 4.71
CA LEU A 303 -16.61 15.61 3.64
C LEU A 303 -15.40 14.80 4.07
N TRP A 304 -15.57 13.48 4.19
CA TRP A 304 -14.44 12.60 4.46
C TRP A 304 -13.49 12.58 3.29
N PHE A 305 -12.21 12.63 3.60
CA PHE A 305 -11.16 12.65 2.60
C PHE A 305 -10.98 11.26 1.96
N HIS A 306 -10.81 10.24 2.81
CA HIS A 306 -10.66 8.84 2.42
C HIS A 306 -11.70 7.93 3.10
N GLU A 307 -11.39 6.64 3.31
CA GLU A 307 -12.19 5.60 3.96
C GLU A 307 -13.54 5.30 3.31
N VAL A 308 -13.93 4.03 3.41
CA VAL A 308 -15.19 3.50 2.87
C VAL A 308 -16.18 3.29 4.00
N PHE A 309 -15.71 2.82 5.14
CA PHE A 309 -16.53 2.43 6.28
C PHE A 309 -16.27 3.28 7.51
N ARG A 310 -17.33 3.44 8.30
CA ARG A 310 -17.27 3.87 9.70
C ARG A 310 -16.76 2.73 10.58
N LYS A 311 -16.41 3.03 11.83
CA LYS A 311 -15.89 2.06 12.81
C LYS A 311 -16.82 0.86 13.06
N ASP A 312 -18.12 1.04 12.88
CA ASP A 312 -19.14 0.01 13.04
C ASP A 312 -19.39 -0.82 11.76
N GLY A 313 -18.70 -0.51 10.66
CA GLY A 313 -18.85 -1.17 9.36
C GLY A 313 -19.94 -0.59 8.48
N SER A 314 -20.68 0.44 8.92
CA SER A 314 -21.61 1.15 8.06
C SER A 314 -20.84 1.95 6.98
N PRO A 315 -21.32 1.97 5.72
CA PRO A 315 -20.70 2.80 4.69
C PRO A 315 -20.76 4.29 5.05
N TYR A 316 -19.69 5.04 4.76
CA TYR A 316 -19.75 6.51 4.84
C TYR A 316 -20.74 7.08 3.81
N LYS A 317 -20.68 6.57 2.57
CA LYS A 317 -21.59 6.87 1.46
C LYS A 317 -22.05 5.58 0.80
N ALA A 318 -23.35 5.31 0.85
CA ALA A 318 -23.92 4.05 0.36
C ALA A 318 -23.77 3.91 -1.17
N GLU A 319 -23.87 5.02 -1.89
CA GLU A 319 -23.73 5.09 -3.34
C GLU A 319 -22.32 4.71 -3.82
N GLU A 320 -21.28 4.96 -3.03
CA GLU A 320 -19.91 4.57 -3.37
C GLU A 320 -19.73 3.06 -3.29
N VAL A 321 -20.25 2.45 -2.22
CA VAL A 321 -20.26 0.99 -2.05
C VAL A 321 -21.08 0.30 -3.15
N GLN A 322 -22.19 0.89 -3.56
CA GLN A 322 -22.99 0.36 -4.67
C GLN A 322 -22.18 0.30 -5.97
N VAL A 323 -21.45 1.37 -6.33
CA VAL A 323 -20.59 1.37 -7.51
C VAL A 323 -19.51 0.29 -7.44
N ILE A 324 -18.89 0.10 -6.28
CA ILE A 324 -17.87 -0.94 -6.10
C ILE A 324 -18.50 -2.32 -6.35
N ARG A 325 -19.66 -2.61 -5.76
CA ARG A 325 -20.37 -3.88 -5.96
C ARG A 325 -20.75 -4.13 -7.42
N GLU A 326 -21.35 -3.14 -8.07
CA GLU A 326 -21.76 -3.24 -9.48
C GLU A 326 -20.57 -3.51 -10.40
N LEU A 327 -19.45 -2.81 -10.19
CA LEU A 327 -18.27 -2.95 -11.03
C LEU A 327 -17.50 -4.25 -10.74
N THR A 328 -17.55 -4.76 -9.52
CA THR A 328 -16.90 -6.03 -9.13
C THR A 328 -17.82 -7.25 -9.26
N LYS A 329 -19.11 -7.03 -9.60
CA LYS A 329 -20.16 -8.06 -9.70
C LYS A 329 -20.40 -8.82 -8.39
N LYS A 330 -20.40 -8.10 -7.27
CA LYS A 330 -20.65 -8.65 -5.93
C LYS A 330 -22.12 -8.66 -5.57
#